data_AF-A0A951BBJ2-F1
#
_entry.id   AF-A0A951BBJ2-F1
#
_cell.length_a   1.000
_cell.length_b   1.000
_cell.length_c   1.000
_cell.angle_alpha   90.00
_cell.angle_beta   90.00
_cell.angle_gamma   90.00
#
_symmetry.space_group_name_H-M   'P 1'
#
loop_
_entity.id
_entity.type
_entity.pdbx_description
1 polymer ?
#
loop_
_entity_poly.entity_id
_entity_poly.type
_entity_poly.pdbx_seq_one_letter_code
_entity_poly.pdbx_strand_id
1 'polypeptide(L)'
;GPLAASFAQEGEVFQRRHIYIAPPERHLLVDGDRLQLGKGPRENNARPAIDPLFRSAALCCGPRAVGVVLTGTLGDGASGLQALKHSGGITVVQDPTDAAYAEMPATALSRSKPDHVVGLVGMPALLERLVLQPAGKEMPVPEAVKYEVEVARSGHSSMRNMDRIGRRSVLACPDCHGVMWEIDEGDLIRYRCHVGHAYTAELMSLALDENLRRALASALRALDERTALAQKLYRDAHDSGRERAAQSWVTKAQEFEEQASVIRDSMMRLDEIDTRSTLEFEHQRKAQEPDRRSSPGPQKARAGH
;
A
#
# COMPACT_ATOMS: atom_id res chain seq x y z
N GLY A 1 -15.33 -23.23 -5.03
CA GLY A 1 -14.80 -23.97 -6.19
C GLY A 1 -14.29 -25.34 -5.75
N PRO A 2 -13.97 -26.27 -6.67
CA PRO A 2 -13.55 -27.63 -6.34
C PRO A 2 -12.08 -27.76 -5.90
N LEU A 3 -11.27 -26.68 -6.04
CA LEU A 3 -9.88 -26.68 -5.60
C LEU A 3 -9.80 -26.54 -4.08
N ALA A 4 -8.93 -27.33 -3.46
CA ALA A 4 -8.65 -27.21 -2.04
C ALA A 4 -7.98 -25.86 -1.76
N ALA A 5 -8.42 -25.18 -0.72
CA ALA A 5 -7.88 -23.91 -0.28
C ALA A 5 -7.44 -24.02 1.19
N SER A 6 -6.21 -23.61 1.49
CA SER A 6 -5.69 -23.60 2.85
C SER A 6 -4.71 -22.45 3.06
N PHE A 7 -4.49 -22.08 4.32
CA PHE A 7 -3.37 -21.22 4.64
C PHE A 7 -2.05 -21.93 4.33
N ALA A 8 -1.11 -21.17 3.76
CA ALA A 8 0.23 -21.64 3.51
C ALA A 8 0.96 -21.93 4.83
N GLN A 9 1.76 -23.00 4.85
CA GLN A 9 2.59 -23.44 5.96
C GLN A 9 4.07 -23.23 5.62
N GLU A 10 4.87 -22.95 6.64
CA GLU A 10 6.31 -22.72 6.48
C GLU A 10 7.00 -23.95 5.86
N GLY A 11 7.69 -23.74 4.74
CA GLY A 11 8.49 -24.76 4.07
C GLY A 11 7.70 -25.84 3.35
N GLU A 12 6.37 -25.74 3.24
CA GLU A 12 5.58 -26.75 2.54
C GLU A 12 5.85 -26.70 1.03
N VAL A 13 5.82 -27.88 0.38
CA VAL A 13 5.94 -27.98 -1.08
C VAL A 13 4.59 -27.65 -1.70
N PHE A 14 4.52 -26.64 -2.57
CA PHE A 14 3.25 -26.27 -3.18
C PHE A 14 2.82 -27.31 -4.22
N GLN A 15 1.52 -27.65 -4.21
CA GLN A 15 0.96 -28.69 -5.06
C GLN A 15 0.10 -28.12 -6.17
N ARG A 16 0.00 -28.86 -7.27
CA ARG A 16 -0.95 -28.57 -8.34
C ARG A 16 -2.38 -28.68 -7.79
N ARG A 17 -3.30 -27.89 -8.38
CA ARG A 17 -4.74 -27.89 -8.04
C ARG A 17 -5.04 -27.48 -6.59
N HIS A 18 -4.21 -26.63 -6.03
CA HIS A 18 -4.36 -26.11 -4.66
C HIS A 18 -4.29 -24.59 -4.64
N ILE A 19 -5.06 -23.96 -3.77
CA ILE A 19 -5.05 -22.52 -3.54
C ILE A 19 -4.41 -22.27 -2.18
N TYR A 20 -3.29 -21.56 -2.18
CA TYR A 20 -2.58 -21.19 -0.96
C TYR A 20 -2.89 -19.74 -0.60
N ILE A 21 -3.28 -19.54 0.65
CA ILE A 21 -3.62 -18.22 1.19
C ILE A 21 -2.50 -17.80 2.13
N ALA A 22 -2.01 -16.57 1.97
CA ALA A 22 -1.03 -16.01 2.90
C ALA A 22 -1.65 -15.89 4.31
N PRO A 23 -1.03 -16.46 5.37
CA PRO A 23 -1.52 -16.27 6.72
C PRO A 23 -1.34 -14.82 7.19
N PRO A 24 -2.17 -14.32 8.11
CA PRO A 24 -2.03 -12.98 8.67
C PRO A 24 -0.64 -12.73 9.25
N GLU A 25 -0.16 -11.48 9.16
CA GLU A 25 1.12 -11.04 9.75
C GLU A 25 2.37 -11.75 9.21
N ARG A 26 2.27 -12.44 8.07
CA ARG A 26 3.41 -13.06 7.38
C ARG A 26 3.37 -12.78 5.89
N HIS A 27 4.51 -12.44 5.28
CA HIS A 27 4.62 -12.40 3.82
C HIS A 27 4.67 -13.82 3.28
N LEU A 28 3.85 -14.14 2.26
CA LEU A 28 3.96 -15.40 1.54
C LEU A 28 4.98 -15.23 0.41
N LEU A 29 5.98 -16.10 0.38
CA LEU A 29 7.05 -16.10 -0.61
C LEU A 29 7.15 -17.47 -1.29
N VAL A 30 7.66 -17.50 -2.51
CA VAL A 30 7.96 -18.73 -3.26
C VAL A 30 9.49 -18.89 -3.35
N ASP A 31 9.99 -20.07 -3.00
CA ASP A 31 11.42 -20.42 -3.08
C ASP A 31 11.60 -21.86 -3.57
N GLY A 32 12.07 -22.02 -4.80
CA GLY A 32 12.11 -23.30 -5.50
C GLY A 32 10.72 -23.93 -5.66
N ASP A 33 10.50 -25.07 -5.02
CA ASP A 33 9.23 -25.78 -4.97
C ASP A 33 8.47 -25.55 -3.65
N ARG A 34 8.94 -24.63 -2.80
CA ARG A 34 8.40 -24.41 -1.46
C ARG A 34 7.77 -23.04 -1.27
N LEU A 35 6.82 -23.00 -0.35
CA LEU A 35 6.28 -21.78 0.22
C LEU A 35 7.08 -21.42 1.48
N GLN A 36 7.41 -20.14 1.62
CA GLN A 36 8.06 -19.60 2.81
C GLN A 36 7.22 -18.48 3.40
N LEU A 37 7.21 -18.38 4.73
CA LEU A 37 6.48 -17.32 5.43
C LEU A 37 7.46 -16.30 6.00
N GLY A 38 7.69 -15.23 5.28
CA GLY A 38 8.55 -14.13 5.70
C GLY A 38 8.01 -13.38 6.92
N LYS A 39 8.91 -12.97 7.81
CA LYS A 39 8.61 -12.05 8.94
C LYS A 39 9.17 -10.65 8.71
N GLY A 40 9.53 -10.34 7.46
CA GLY A 40 10.02 -9.03 7.08
C GLY A 40 9.05 -7.90 7.48
N PRO A 41 9.55 -6.66 7.50
CA PRO A 41 8.75 -5.49 7.81
C PRO A 41 7.62 -5.32 6.81
N ARG A 42 6.59 -4.57 7.22
CA ARG A 42 5.46 -4.24 6.35
C ARG A 42 5.92 -3.53 5.09
N GLU A 43 5.27 -3.86 3.98
CA GLU A 43 5.43 -3.18 2.69
C GLU A 43 4.07 -2.65 2.28
N ASN A 44 4.03 -1.39 1.83
CA ASN A 44 2.77 -0.71 1.50
C ASN A 44 1.77 -0.72 2.68
N ASN A 45 2.28 -0.62 3.91
CA ASN A 45 1.53 -0.76 5.18
C ASN A 45 0.85 -2.13 5.41
N ALA A 46 1.17 -3.14 4.61
CA ALA A 46 0.55 -4.45 4.65
C ALA A 46 1.54 -5.57 5.01
N ARG A 47 1.04 -6.58 5.72
CA ARG A 47 1.68 -7.88 5.90
C ARG A 47 0.60 -8.94 6.20
N PRO A 48 0.27 -9.83 5.25
CA PRO A 48 0.91 -10.02 3.94
C PRO A 48 0.76 -8.81 3.00
N ALA A 49 1.74 -8.66 2.11
CA ALA A 49 1.71 -7.76 0.97
C ALA A 49 1.90 -8.59 -0.32
N ILE A 50 1.35 -8.12 -1.43
CA ILE A 50 1.36 -8.78 -2.74
C ILE A 50 2.75 -8.64 -3.40
N ASP A 51 3.39 -7.47 -3.25
CA ASP A 51 4.69 -7.18 -3.86
C ASP A 51 5.77 -8.25 -3.54
N PRO A 52 5.99 -8.67 -2.28
CA PRO A 52 6.92 -9.76 -1.96
C PRO A 52 6.60 -11.11 -2.61
N LEU A 53 5.31 -11.45 -2.73
CA LEU A 53 4.89 -12.69 -3.38
C LEU A 53 5.28 -12.66 -4.87
N PHE A 54 4.97 -11.56 -5.57
CA PHE A 54 5.33 -11.45 -6.98
C PHE A 54 6.84 -11.37 -7.21
N ARG A 55 7.60 -10.64 -6.37
CA ARG A 55 9.07 -10.59 -6.50
C ARG A 55 9.72 -11.96 -6.27
N SER A 56 9.24 -12.73 -5.29
CA SER A 56 9.74 -14.08 -5.05
C SER A 56 9.35 -15.06 -6.15
N ALA A 57 8.12 -14.95 -6.69
CA ALA A 57 7.70 -15.70 -7.87
C ALA A 57 8.51 -15.32 -9.13
N ALA A 58 8.87 -14.04 -9.29
CA ALA A 58 9.73 -13.57 -10.37
C ALA A 58 11.11 -14.24 -10.30
N LEU A 59 11.70 -14.30 -9.09
CA LEU A 59 12.99 -14.94 -8.84
C LEU A 59 12.95 -16.46 -9.05
N CYS A 60 11.89 -17.11 -8.59
CA CYS A 60 11.80 -18.56 -8.55
C CYS A 60 11.23 -19.18 -9.84
N CYS A 61 10.21 -18.55 -10.41
CA CYS A 61 9.42 -19.11 -11.50
C CYS A 61 9.67 -18.40 -12.82
N GLY A 62 10.05 -17.11 -12.78
CA GLY A 62 10.30 -16.27 -13.95
C GLY A 62 9.20 -16.42 -15.02
N PRO A 63 9.52 -16.90 -16.23
CA PRO A 63 8.55 -17.03 -17.33
C PRO A 63 7.47 -18.10 -17.12
N ARG A 64 7.53 -18.88 -16.05
CA ARG A 64 6.50 -19.88 -15.69
C ARG A 64 5.42 -19.32 -14.75
N ALA A 65 5.56 -18.08 -14.28
CA ALA A 65 4.59 -17.45 -13.39
C ALA A 65 3.64 -16.53 -14.16
N VAL A 66 2.38 -16.56 -13.73
CA VAL A 66 1.33 -15.61 -14.15
C VAL A 66 0.93 -14.81 -12.92
N GLY A 67 1.22 -13.52 -12.92
CA GLY A 67 0.83 -12.59 -11.86
C GLY A 67 -0.51 -11.96 -12.21
N VAL A 68 -1.46 -11.98 -11.27
CA VAL A 68 -2.79 -11.41 -11.46
C VAL A 68 -3.07 -10.39 -10.35
N VAL A 69 -3.33 -9.14 -10.73
CA VAL A 69 -3.83 -8.11 -9.80
C VAL A 69 -5.33 -7.95 -10.00
N LEU A 70 -6.08 -8.07 -8.91
CA LEU A 70 -7.54 -7.92 -8.89
C LEU A 70 -7.94 -6.64 -8.17
N THR A 71 -9.25 -6.39 -8.12
CA THR A 71 -9.88 -5.33 -7.35
C THR A 71 -9.28 -5.16 -5.94
N GLY A 72 -9.02 -3.93 -5.56
CA GLY A 72 -8.44 -3.58 -4.26
C GLY A 72 -8.17 -2.08 -4.17
N THR A 73 -7.85 -1.63 -2.95
CA THR A 73 -7.44 -0.25 -2.66
C THR A 73 -5.93 -0.12 -2.71
N LEU A 74 -5.40 1.09 -2.91
CA LEU A 74 -3.96 1.38 -2.92
C LEU A 74 -3.19 0.66 -4.04
N GLY A 75 -1.85 0.68 -4.00
CA GLY A 75 -0.98 0.24 -5.11
C GLY A 75 -0.18 -1.03 -4.86
N ASP A 76 -0.53 -1.84 -3.86
CA ASP A 76 0.20 -3.08 -3.55
C ASP A 76 0.09 -4.09 -4.70
N GLY A 77 1.19 -4.78 -4.99
CA GLY A 77 1.31 -5.71 -6.11
C GLY A 77 1.77 -5.08 -7.41
N ALA A 78 1.74 -3.75 -7.56
CA ALA A 78 2.13 -3.11 -8.82
C ALA A 78 3.66 -3.20 -9.07
N SER A 79 4.49 -2.97 -8.05
CA SER A 79 5.97 -3.08 -8.17
C SER A 79 6.39 -4.53 -8.36
N GLY A 80 5.78 -5.45 -7.61
CA GLY A 80 5.99 -6.88 -7.75
C GLY A 80 5.56 -7.41 -9.12
N LEU A 81 4.43 -6.93 -9.67
CA LEU A 81 3.95 -7.33 -10.99
C LEU A 81 4.89 -6.83 -12.09
N GLN A 82 5.42 -5.63 -11.95
CA GLN A 82 6.46 -5.11 -12.84
C GLN A 82 7.75 -5.95 -12.77
N ALA A 83 8.21 -6.32 -11.57
CA ALA A 83 9.37 -7.19 -11.39
C ALA A 83 9.15 -8.58 -12.03
N LEU A 84 7.94 -9.12 -11.92
CA LEU A 84 7.55 -10.37 -12.58
C LEU A 84 7.60 -10.25 -14.11
N LYS A 85 7.06 -9.16 -14.66
CA LYS A 85 7.11 -8.88 -16.11
C LYS A 85 8.55 -8.79 -16.61
N HIS A 86 9.40 -8.03 -15.91
CA HIS A 86 10.83 -7.92 -16.27
C HIS A 86 11.56 -9.26 -16.23
N SER A 87 11.09 -10.20 -15.42
CA SER A 87 11.64 -11.57 -15.32
C SER A 87 11.03 -12.54 -16.34
N GLY A 88 10.22 -12.05 -17.28
CA GLY A 88 9.59 -12.83 -18.35
C GLY A 88 8.26 -13.46 -17.97
N GLY A 89 7.75 -13.24 -16.76
CA GLY A 89 6.44 -13.73 -16.33
C GLY A 89 5.29 -12.98 -17.02
N ILE A 90 4.13 -13.62 -17.10
CA ILE A 90 2.93 -13.04 -17.71
C ILE A 90 2.18 -12.22 -16.67
N THR A 91 1.74 -11.03 -17.04
CA THR A 91 1.07 -10.10 -16.14
C THR A 91 -0.35 -9.82 -16.58
N VAL A 92 -1.28 -9.97 -15.65
CA VAL A 92 -2.71 -9.81 -15.87
C VAL A 92 -3.26 -8.85 -14.83
N VAL A 93 -4.09 -7.91 -15.27
CA VAL A 93 -4.76 -6.96 -14.39
C VAL A 93 -6.26 -7.00 -14.67
N GLN A 94 -7.07 -7.02 -13.61
CA GLN A 94 -8.52 -6.86 -13.75
C GLN A 94 -8.81 -5.50 -14.40
N ASP A 95 -9.71 -5.45 -15.39
CA ASP A 95 -10.16 -4.18 -15.96
C ASP A 95 -10.68 -3.25 -14.84
N PRO A 96 -10.09 -2.05 -14.64
CA PRO A 96 -10.50 -1.13 -13.58
C PRO A 96 -11.98 -0.72 -13.66
N THR A 97 -12.58 -0.77 -14.86
CA THR A 97 -14.00 -0.46 -15.07
C THR A 97 -14.94 -1.56 -14.56
N ASP A 98 -14.42 -2.77 -14.35
CA ASP A 98 -15.13 -3.93 -13.81
C ASP A 98 -14.76 -4.21 -12.34
N ALA A 99 -13.82 -3.44 -11.77
CA ALA A 99 -13.36 -3.60 -10.41
C ALA A 99 -14.27 -2.88 -9.39
N ALA A 100 -14.60 -3.57 -8.29
CA ALA A 100 -15.33 -2.94 -7.18
C ALA A 100 -14.53 -1.79 -6.54
N TYR A 101 -13.21 -2.00 -6.43
CA TYR A 101 -12.22 -1.01 -6.02
C TYR A 101 -11.15 -0.94 -7.10
N ALA A 102 -11.19 0.14 -7.87
CA ALA A 102 -10.40 0.31 -9.08
C ALA A 102 -8.96 0.78 -8.84
N GLU A 103 -8.62 1.26 -7.64
CA GLU A 103 -7.32 1.88 -7.34
C GLU A 103 -6.16 0.92 -7.58
N MET A 104 -6.22 -0.31 -7.04
CA MET A 104 -5.15 -1.30 -7.18
C MET A 104 -4.98 -1.77 -8.63
N PRO A 105 -6.04 -2.17 -9.36
CA PRO A 105 -5.93 -2.45 -10.78
C PRO A 105 -5.44 -1.26 -11.62
N ALA A 106 -5.93 -0.04 -11.36
CA ALA A 106 -5.50 1.16 -12.09
C ALA A 106 -4.01 1.46 -11.86
N THR A 107 -3.55 1.28 -10.61
CA THR A 107 -2.15 1.43 -10.24
C THR A 107 -1.26 0.37 -10.88
N ALA A 108 -1.70 -0.90 -10.91
CA ALA A 108 -0.99 -1.95 -11.60
C ALA A 108 -0.96 -1.72 -13.12
N LEU A 109 -2.07 -1.28 -13.72
CA LEU A 109 -2.18 -0.97 -15.15
C LEU A 109 -1.21 0.13 -15.57
N SER A 110 -1.17 1.25 -14.83
CA SER A 110 -0.30 2.38 -15.13
C SER A 110 1.19 2.04 -14.95
N ARG A 111 1.52 1.22 -13.93
CA ARG A 111 2.90 0.92 -13.55
C ARG A 111 3.53 -0.24 -14.30
N SER A 112 2.82 -1.35 -14.47
CA SER A 112 3.41 -2.57 -15.02
C SER A 112 3.20 -2.73 -16.52
N LYS A 113 2.32 -1.93 -17.15
CA LYS A 113 1.88 -2.09 -18.55
C LYS A 113 1.58 -3.58 -18.84
N PRO A 114 0.58 -4.17 -18.16
CA PRO A 114 0.35 -5.61 -18.14
C PRO A 114 0.11 -6.20 -19.53
N ASP A 115 0.41 -7.49 -19.69
CA ASP A 115 0.22 -8.20 -20.97
C ASP A 115 -1.27 -8.37 -21.29
N HIS A 116 -2.10 -8.48 -20.26
CA HIS A 116 -3.55 -8.62 -20.40
C HIS A 116 -4.30 -7.74 -19.40
N VAL A 117 -5.36 -7.10 -19.91
CA VAL A 117 -6.39 -6.42 -19.12
C VAL A 117 -7.71 -7.11 -19.44
N VAL A 118 -8.41 -7.60 -18.42
CA VAL A 118 -9.62 -8.40 -18.62
C VAL A 118 -10.59 -8.25 -17.45
N GLY A 119 -11.89 -8.20 -17.72
CA GLY A 119 -12.90 -8.24 -16.66
C GLY A 119 -12.91 -9.57 -15.90
N LEU A 120 -13.39 -9.56 -14.68
CA LEU A 120 -13.39 -10.70 -13.75
C LEU A 120 -14.03 -11.95 -14.35
N VAL A 121 -15.10 -11.79 -15.13
CA VAL A 121 -15.81 -12.90 -15.81
C VAL A 121 -14.94 -13.57 -16.89
N GLY A 122 -14.08 -12.82 -17.57
CA GLY A 122 -13.18 -13.35 -18.60
C GLY A 122 -11.90 -13.96 -18.05
N MET A 123 -11.58 -13.70 -16.78
CA MET A 123 -10.33 -14.11 -16.14
C MET A 123 -10.10 -15.63 -16.17
N PRO A 124 -11.09 -16.50 -15.84
CA PRO A 124 -10.86 -17.95 -15.85
C PRO A 124 -10.46 -18.50 -17.22
N ALA A 125 -11.16 -18.08 -18.27
CA ALA A 125 -10.88 -18.52 -19.65
C ALA A 125 -9.50 -18.03 -20.14
N LEU A 126 -9.06 -16.84 -19.72
CA LEU A 126 -7.71 -16.37 -19.99
C LEU A 126 -6.68 -17.26 -19.28
N LEU A 127 -6.85 -17.51 -17.98
CA LEU A 127 -5.89 -18.30 -17.20
C LEU A 127 -5.76 -19.73 -17.74
N GLU A 128 -6.87 -20.39 -18.10
CA GLU A 128 -6.86 -21.71 -18.73
C GLU A 128 -6.03 -21.73 -20.03
N ARG A 129 -6.15 -20.68 -20.85
CA ARG A 129 -5.36 -20.55 -22.08
C ARG A 129 -3.88 -20.33 -21.78
N LEU A 130 -3.55 -19.46 -20.82
CA LEU A 130 -2.17 -19.10 -20.50
C LEU A 130 -1.38 -20.27 -19.91
N VAL A 131 -1.98 -21.06 -19.02
CA VAL A 131 -1.28 -22.19 -18.38
C VAL A 131 -0.96 -23.34 -19.35
N LEU A 132 -1.58 -23.37 -20.53
CA LEU A 132 -1.32 -24.34 -21.59
C LEU A 132 -0.23 -23.87 -22.57
N GLN A 133 0.20 -22.61 -22.50
CA GLN A 133 1.26 -22.08 -23.36
C GLN A 133 2.63 -22.50 -22.84
N PRO A 134 3.62 -22.71 -23.73
CA PRO A 134 4.99 -22.92 -23.32
C PRO A 134 5.51 -21.68 -22.57
N ALA A 135 6.34 -21.90 -21.55
CA ALA A 135 6.98 -20.82 -20.83
C ALA A 135 7.81 -19.94 -21.77
N GLY A 136 7.76 -18.63 -21.55
CA GLY A 136 8.57 -17.66 -22.28
C GLY A 136 10.07 -17.78 -22.01
N LYS A 137 10.85 -16.84 -22.55
CA LYS A 137 12.29 -16.78 -22.33
C LYS A 137 12.60 -16.36 -20.89
N GLU A 138 13.53 -17.07 -20.25
CA GLU A 138 14.05 -16.68 -18.95
C GLU A 138 14.87 -15.38 -19.06
N MET A 139 14.56 -14.43 -18.17
CA MET A 139 15.21 -13.12 -18.12
C MET A 139 15.94 -12.97 -16.78
N PRO A 140 17.12 -12.34 -16.76
CA PRO A 140 17.88 -12.18 -15.53
C PRO A 140 17.13 -11.26 -14.56
N VAL A 141 16.95 -11.72 -13.33
CA VAL A 141 16.31 -10.94 -12.26
C VAL A 141 17.30 -9.93 -11.68
N PRO A 142 16.94 -8.62 -11.62
CA PRO A 142 17.81 -7.60 -11.05
C PRO A 142 18.21 -7.89 -9.60
N GLU A 143 19.43 -7.51 -9.24
CA GLU A 143 19.97 -7.77 -7.88
C GLU A 143 19.15 -7.06 -6.78
N ALA A 144 18.60 -5.88 -7.09
CA ALA A 144 17.67 -5.19 -6.21
C ALA A 144 16.46 -6.08 -5.85
N VAL A 145 15.84 -6.77 -6.81
CA VAL A 145 14.69 -7.65 -6.55
C VAL A 145 15.06 -8.81 -5.64
N LYS A 146 16.25 -9.41 -5.82
CA LYS A 146 16.73 -10.50 -4.94
C LYS A 146 16.89 -10.02 -3.50
N TYR A 147 17.49 -8.84 -3.34
CA TYR A 147 17.66 -8.21 -2.04
C TYR A 147 16.31 -7.94 -1.35
N GLU A 148 15.32 -7.46 -2.10
CA GLU A 148 13.97 -7.20 -1.59
C GLU A 148 13.27 -8.46 -1.09
N VAL A 149 13.40 -9.57 -1.82
CA VAL A 149 12.89 -10.87 -1.39
C VAL A 149 13.55 -11.32 -0.08
N GLU A 150 14.86 -11.10 0.06
CA GLU A 150 15.58 -11.44 1.29
C GLU A 150 15.12 -10.58 2.48
N VAL A 151 14.91 -9.28 2.29
CA VAL A 151 14.36 -8.42 3.35
C VAL A 151 12.95 -8.87 3.75
N ALA A 152 12.09 -9.21 2.80
CA ALA A 152 10.75 -9.72 3.11
C ALA A 152 10.80 -11.07 3.86
N ARG A 153 11.81 -11.89 3.57
CA ARG A 153 12.03 -13.21 4.18
C ARG A 153 12.52 -13.09 5.62
N SER A 154 13.71 -12.51 5.81
CA SER A 154 14.44 -12.52 7.08
C SER A 154 14.27 -11.26 7.91
N GLY A 155 13.76 -10.17 7.32
CA GLY A 155 13.69 -8.85 7.94
C GLY A 155 15.03 -8.15 8.13
N HIS A 156 16.14 -8.76 7.67
CA HIS A 156 17.47 -8.18 7.81
C HIS A 156 17.76 -7.20 6.67
N SER A 157 17.47 -5.92 6.89
CA SER A 157 18.00 -4.85 6.05
C SER A 157 19.33 -4.32 6.57
N SER A 158 20.19 -3.81 5.68
CA SER A 158 21.46 -3.19 6.07
C SER A 158 21.65 -1.86 5.35
N MET A 159 22.08 -0.84 6.09
CA MET A 159 22.31 0.50 5.53
C MET A 159 23.33 0.46 4.39
N ARG A 160 24.37 -0.39 4.50
CA ARG A 160 25.39 -0.55 3.45
C ARG A 160 24.82 -1.10 2.15
N ASN A 161 23.88 -2.04 2.21
CA ASN A 161 23.22 -2.55 1.01
C ASN A 161 22.21 -1.54 0.46
N MET A 162 21.54 -0.77 1.31
CA MET A 162 20.68 0.35 0.89
C MET A 162 21.45 1.41 0.10
N ASP A 163 22.64 1.80 0.57
CA ASP A 163 23.50 2.76 -0.14
C ASP A 163 23.95 2.26 -1.53
N ARG A 164 23.83 0.95 -1.83
CA ARG A 164 24.14 0.39 -3.15
C ARG A 164 22.94 0.39 -4.11
N ILE A 165 21.73 0.31 -3.58
CA ILE A 165 20.51 0.15 -4.39
C ILE A 165 19.67 1.43 -4.47
N GLY A 166 19.97 2.45 -3.67
CA GLY A 166 19.21 3.70 -3.65
C GLY A 166 20.01 4.90 -3.13
N ARG A 167 19.43 6.09 -3.26
CA ARG A 167 19.98 7.36 -2.75
C ARG A 167 19.33 7.70 -1.42
N ARG A 168 20.06 8.27 -0.47
CA ARG A 168 19.48 8.67 0.81
C ARG A 168 18.45 9.77 0.61
N SER A 169 17.28 9.59 1.21
CA SER A 169 16.18 10.55 1.20
C SER A 169 16.30 11.54 2.36
N VAL A 170 15.67 12.70 2.19
CA VAL A 170 15.43 13.66 3.29
C VAL A 170 14.27 13.23 4.18
N LEU A 171 13.47 12.27 3.74
CA LEU A 171 12.32 11.76 4.49
C LEU A 171 12.74 10.73 5.54
N ALA A 172 11.99 10.70 6.64
CA ALA A 172 12.15 9.70 7.70
C ALA A 172 10.97 8.73 7.68
N CYS A 173 11.23 7.48 8.10
CA CYS A 173 10.23 6.42 8.09
C CYS A 173 9.04 6.76 9.00
N PRO A 174 7.80 6.77 8.50
CA PRO A 174 6.63 7.04 9.33
C PRO A 174 6.41 6.02 10.45
N ASP A 175 6.86 4.77 10.26
CA ASP A 175 6.67 3.69 11.23
C ASP A 175 7.85 3.51 12.22
N CYS A 176 9.09 3.79 11.80
CA CYS A 176 10.27 3.59 12.67
C CYS A 176 11.12 4.84 12.92
N HIS A 177 10.78 5.98 12.30
CA HIS A 177 11.50 7.25 12.37
C HIS A 177 12.98 7.20 11.95
N GLY A 178 13.39 6.13 11.28
CA GLY A 178 14.75 5.95 10.79
C GLY A 178 14.99 6.54 9.40
N VAL A 179 16.27 6.61 9.02
CA VAL A 179 16.72 7.07 7.71
C VAL A 179 16.11 6.22 6.59
N MET A 180 15.85 6.88 5.46
CA MET A 180 15.27 6.28 4.27
C MET A 180 16.12 6.46 3.03
N TRP A 181 15.90 5.56 2.08
CA TRP A 181 16.49 5.58 0.74
C TRP A 181 15.38 5.62 -0.30
N GLU A 182 15.60 6.43 -1.32
CA GLU A 182 14.88 6.44 -2.59
C GLU A 182 15.54 5.45 -3.54
N ILE A 183 14.77 4.45 -3.94
CA ILE A 183 15.14 3.42 -4.89
C ILE A 183 14.41 3.75 -6.19
N ASP A 184 15.18 3.99 -7.24
CA ASP A 184 14.68 4.28 -8.58
C ASP A 184 14.48 2.95 -9.33
N GLU A 185 13.23 2.63 -9.65
CA GLU A 185 12.83 1.43 -10.40
C GLU A 185 12.43 1.81 -11.85
N GLY A 186 13.00 2.89 -12.40
CA GLY A 186 12.78 3.39 -13.74
C GLY A 186 11.69 4.45 -13.78
N ASP A 187 10.44 4.02 -13.96
CA ASP A 187 9.28 4.93 -13.99
C ASP A 187 8.74 5.26 -12.58
N LEU A 188 9.37 4.72 -11.52
CA LEU A 188 8.88 4.77 -10.14
C LEU A 188 9.97 5.05 -9.12
N ILE A 189 9.60 5.81 -8.09
CA ILE A 189 10.39 5.99 -6.87
C ILE A 189 9.72 5.21 -5.75
N ARG A 190 10.48 4.28 -5.17
CA ARG A 190 10.09 3.55 -3.96
C ARG A 190 10.98 3.97 -2.83
N TYR A 191 10.41 4.10 -1.65
CA TYR A 191 11.17 4.43 -0.47
C TYR A 191 11.33 3.23 0.45
N ARG A 192 12.54 3.05 1.01
CA ARG A 192 12.84 1.98 1.96
C ARG A 192 13.64 2.51 3.14
N CYS A 193 13.24 2.17 4.36
CA CYS A 193 13.95 2.58 5.57
C CYS A 193 15.02 1.57 5.99
N HIS A 194 15.90 1.97 6.92
CA HIS A 194 17.03 1.14 7.37
C HIS A 194 16.64 -0.20 8.03
N VAL A 195 15.40 -0.32 8.54
CA VAL A 195 14.85 -1.58 9.10
C VAL A 195 13.97 -2.34 8.11
N GLY A 196 13.72 -1.77 6.92
CA GLY A 196 13.07 -2.45 5.81
C GLY A 196 11.55 -2.22 5.63
N HIS A 197 10.91 -1.25 6.30
CA HIS A 197 9.61 -0.75 5.82
C HIS A 197 9.79 -0.12 4.44
N ALA A 198 8.84 -0.37 3.54
CA ALA A 198 8.83 0.18 2.20
C ALA A 198 7.48 0.76 1.79
N TYR A 199 7.55 1.84 1.03
CA TYR A 199 6.39 2.62 0.59
C TYR A 199 6.61 3.08 -0.85
N THR A 200 5.55 3.04 -1.65
CA THR A 200 5.48 3.84 -2.88
C THR A 200 5.35 5.33 -2.53
N ALA A 201 5.62 6.24 -3.47
CA ALA A 201 5.57 7.68 -3.21
C ALA A 201 4.20 8.16 -2.69
N GLU A 202 3.12 7.60 -3.24
CA GLU A 202 1.74 7.93 -2.87
C GLU A 202 1.42 7.42 -1.47
N LEU A 203 1.83 6.18 -1.14
CA LEU A 203 1.68 5.64 0.21
C LEU A 203 2.56 6.34 1.24
N MET A 204 3.73 6.82 0.83
CA MET A 204 4.57 7.66 1.67
C MET A 204 3.83 8.95 2.03
N SER A 205 3.22 9.63 1.05
CA SER A 205 2.42 10.83 1.31
C SER A 205 1.31 10.57 2.34
N LEU A 206 0.51 9.52 2.12
CA LEU A 206 -0.56 9.14 3.06
C LEU A 206 -0.02 8.79 4.46
N ALA A 207 1.12 8.09 4.52
CA ALA A 207 1.75 7.74 5.78
C ALA A 207 2.32 8.96 6.53
N LEU A 208 2.80 9.97 5.80
CA LEU A 208 3.23 11.25 6.37
C LEU A 208 2.04 12.06 6.91
N ASP A 209 0.93 12.08 6.20
CA ASP A 209 -0.30 12.75 6.65
C ASP A 209 -0.83 12.13 7.95
N GLU A 210 -0.86 10.80 8.02
CA GLU A 210 -1.26 10.08 9.22
C GLU A 210 -0.26 10.31 10.38
N ASN A 211 1.05 10.38 10.10
CA ASN A 211 2.04 10.73 11.10
C ASN A 211 1.85 12.16 11.65
N LEU A 212 1.54 13.13 10.78
CA LEU A 212 1.22 14.50 11.17
C LEU A 212 -0.03 14.54 12.07
N ARG A 213 -1.10 13.83 11.69
CA ARG A 213 -2.32 13.72 12.50
C ARG A 213 -2.03 13.17 13.89
N ARG A 214 -1.23 12.10 13.99
CA ARG A 214 -0.81 11.54 15.29
C ARG A 214 -0.01 12.53 16.12
N ALA A 215 0.90 13.29 15.50
CA ALA A 215 1.69 14.30 16.19
C ALA A 215 0.80 15.42 16.76
N LEU A 216 -0.14 15.94 15.97
CA LEU A 216 -1.11 16.97 16.39
C LEU A 216 -2.02 16.44 17.50
N ALA A 217 -2.54 15.21 17.38
CA ALA A 217 -3.36 14.60 18.42
C ALA A 217 -2.58 14.42 19.73
N SER A 218 -1.30 14.06 19.65
CA SER A 218 -0.43 13.96 20.82
C SER A 218 -0.21 15.32 21.49
N ALA A 219 0.05 16.36 20.70
CA ALA A 219 0.20 17.72 21.20
C ALA A 219 -1.09 18.26 21.84
N LEU A 220 -2.26 17.98 21.23
CA LEU A 220 -3.56 18.35 21.77
C LEU A 220 -3.80 17.70 23.14
N ARG A 221 -3.56 16.38 23.26
CA ARG A 221 -3.66 15.69 24.56
C ARG A 221 -2.76 16.31 25.62
N ALA A 222 -1.51 16.63 25.27
CA ALA A 222 -0.60 17.28 26.20
C ALA A 222 -1.11 18.66 26.66
N LEU A 223 -1.73 19.44 25.77
CA LEU A 223 -2.34 20.73 26.14
C LEU A 223 -3.60 20.56 27.01
N ASP A 224 -4.45 19.57 26.72
CA ASP A 224 -5.63 19.27 27.53
C ASP A 224 -5.22 18.82 28.95
N GLU A 225 -4.19 17.98 29.08
CA GLU A 225 -3.62 17.59 30.38
C GLU A 225 -3.05 18.79 31.16
N ARG A 226 -2.39 19.72 30.47
CA ARG A 226 -1.86 20.96 31.07
C ARG A 226 -2.97 21.90 31.52
N THR A 227 -4.05 21.99 30.75
CA THR A 227 -5.26 22.75 31.10
C THR A 227 -5.91 22.17 32.36
N ALA A 228 -6.13 20.85 32.40
CA ALA A 228 -6.71 20.17 33.55
C ALA A 228 -5.85 20.36 34.83
N LEU A 229 -4.52 20.28 34.70
CA LEU A 229 -3.61 20.54 35.81
C LEU A 229 -3.66 22.00 36.28
N ALA A 230 -3.66 22.97 35.36
CA ALA A 230 -3.75 24.38 35.70
C ALA A 230 -5.07 24.69 36.44
N GLN A 231 -6.19 24.14 35.98
CA GLN A 231 -7.49 24.29 36.65
C GLN A 231 -7.50 23.65 38.05
N LYS A 232 -6.84 22.50 38.25
CA LYS A 232 -6.67 21.90 39.58
C LYS A 232 -5.85 22.80 40.50
N LEU A 233 -4.70 23.30 40.03
CA LEU A 233 -3.81 24.15 40.81
C LEU A 233 -4.44 25.51 41.14
N TYR A 234 -5.30 26.01 40.25
CA TYR A 234 -6.17 27.16 40.54
C TYR A 234 -7.06 26.88 41.75
N ARG A 235 -7.83 25.78 41.73
CA ARG A 235 -8.72 25.41 42.86
C ARG A 235 -7.94 25.29 44.17
N ASP A 236 -6.82 24.57 44.16
CA ASP A 236 -5.97 24.38 45.35
C ASP A 236 -5.40 25.73 45.88
N ALA A 237 -5.03 26.65 44.98
CA ALA A 237 -4.53 27.97 45.36
C ALA A 237 -5.63 28.88 45.90
N HIS A 238 -6.81 28.87 45.28
CA HIS A 238 -7.98 29.60 45.70
C HIS A 238 -8.44 29.15 47.09
N ASP A 239 -8.58 27.85 47.31
CA ASP A 239 -9.00 27.27 48.60
C ASP A 239 -8.00 27.54 49.73
N SER A 240 -6.72 27.75 49.38
CA SER A 240 -5.66 28.14 50.33
C SER A 240 -5.55 29.66 50.55
N GLY A 241 -6.41 30.49 49.95
CA GLY A 241 -6.34 31.96 50.03
C GLY A 241 -5.15 32.60 49.29
N ARG A 242 -4.51 31.87 48.36
CA ARG A 242 -3.35 32.35 47.59
C ARG A 242 -3.78 32.98 46.27
N GLU A 243 -4.46 34.12 46.34
CA GLU A 243 -5.10 34.81 45.21
C GLU A 243 -4.18 35.06 44.01
N ARG A 244 -2.96 35.59 44.23
CA ARG A 244 -2.01 35.83 43.13
C ARG A 244 -1.64 34.56 42.38
N ALA A 245 -1.49 33.44 43.11
CA ALA A 245 -1.17 32.16 42.49
C ALA A 245 -2.38 31.59 41.75
N ALA A 246 -3.58 31.71 42.33
CA ALA A 246 -4.83 31.31 41.68
C ALA A 246 -5.01 32.04 40.34
N GLN A 247 -4.84 33.37 40.32
CA GLN A 247 -4.98 34.16 39.10
C GLN A 247 -3.94 33.78 38.03
N SER A 248 -2.69 33.49 38.44
CA SER A 248 -1.68 33.00 37.50
C SER A 248 -2.06 31.66 36.86
N TRP A 249 -2.73 30.77 37.59
CA TRP A 249 -3.19 29.49 37.04
C TRP A 249 -4.38 29.64 36.10
N VAL A 250 -5.27 30.61 36.33
CA VAL A 250 -6.36 30.94 35.39
C VAL A 250 -5.79 31.41 34.05
N THR A 251 -4.85 32.35 34.07
CA THR A 251 -4.21 32.85 32.84
C THR A 251 -3.53 31.72 32.07
N LYS A 252 -2.78 30.84 32.76
CA LYS A 252 -2.14 29.68 32.12
C LYS A 252 -3.14 28.69 31.53
N ALA A 253 -4.26 28.44 32.21
CA ALA A 253 -5.30 27.56 31.68
C ALA A 253 -5.89 28.13 30.37
N GLN A 254 -6.18 29.43 30.35
CA GLN A 254 -6.67 30.12 29.16
C GLN A 254 -5.66 30.05 28.00
N GLU A 255 -4.37 30.32 28.27
CA GLU A 255 -3.31 30.19 27.26
C GLU A 255 -3.24 28.76 26.68
N PHE A 256 -3.33 27.73 27.52
CA PHE A 256 -3.34 26.34 27.03
C PHE A 256 -4.60 26.01 26.21
N GLU A 257 -5.77 26.51 26.61
CA GLU A 257 -7.03 26.34 25.86
C GLU A 257 -6.97 27.00 24.48
N GLU A 258 -6.38 28.21 24.40
CA GLU A 258 -6.16 28.91 23.14
C GLU A 258 -5.23 28.14 22.20
N GLN A 259 -4.09 27.66 22.71
CA GLN A 259 -3.17 26.82 21.92
C GLN A 259 -3.85 25.51 21.46
N ALA A 260 -4.66 24.90 22.32
CA ALA A 260 -5.40 23.69 21.97
C ALA A 260 -6.42 23.94 20.85
N SER A 261 -7.06 25.12 20.83
CA SER A 261 -7.98 25.51 19.76
C SER A 261 -7.27 25.61 18.41
N VAL A 262 -6.08 26.23 18.36
CA VAL A 262 -5.30 26.34 17.12
C VAL A 262 -4.95 24.96 16.55
N ILE A 263 -4.62 24.00 17.40
CA ILE A 263 -4.34 22.62 16.97
C ILE A 263 -5.61 21.95 16.44
N ARG A 264 -6.75 22.07 17.14
CA ARG A 264 -8.04 21.53 16.68
C ARG A 264 -8.43 22.08 15.30
N ASP A 265 -8.33 23.38 15.10
CA ASP A 265 -8.65 24.02 13.81
C ASP A 265 -7.70 23.57 12.70
N SER A 266 -6.44 23.31 13.03
CA SER A 266 -5.46 22.79 12.08
C SER A 266 -5.75 21.35 11.68
N MET A 267 -6.20 20.51 12.61
CA MET A 267 -6.63 19.14 12.31
C MET A 267 -7.88 19.13 11.41
N MET A 268 -8.87 19.98 11.69
CA MET A 268 -10.07 20.10 10.83
C MET A 268 -9.71 20.50 9.39
N ARG A 269 -8.79 21.46 9.22
CA ARG A 269 -8.32 21.86 7.89
C ARG A 269 -7.61 20.73 7.14
N LEU A 270 -6.88 19.85 7.83
CA LEU A 270 -6.28 18.67 7.21
C LEU A 270 -7.35 17.68 6.72
N ASP A 271 -8.41 17.48 7.49
CA ASP A 271 -9.54 16.63 7.09
C ASP A 271 -10.25 17.17 5.84
N GLU A 272 -10.39 18.50 5.74
CA GLU A 272 -10.98 19.15 4.56
C GLU A 272 -10.12 19.00 3.29
N ILE A 273 -8.79 19.07 3.42
CA ILE A 273 -7.86 18.86 2.29
C ILE A 273 -7.96 17.42 1.78
N ASP A 274 -7.98 16.45 2.70
CA ASP A 274 -8.12 15.03 2.37
C ASP A 274 -9.44 14.76 1.64
N THR A 275 -10.55 15.26 2.19
CA THR A 275 -11.91 15.13 1.61
C THR A 275 -11.98 15.74 0.20
N ARG A 276 -11.37 16.91 -0.02
CA ARG A 276 -11.36 17.57 -1.34
C ARG A 276 -10.56 16.77 -2.36
N SER A 277 -9.42 16.24 -1.94
CA SER A 277 -8.59 15.39 -2.78
C SER A 277 -9.36 14.13 -3.20
N THR A 278 -10.07 13.48 -2.26
CA THR A 278 -10.91 12.31 -2.58
C THR A 278 -12.03 12.65 -3.58
N LEU A 279 -12.72 13.77 -3.38
CA LEU A 279 -13.80 14.22 -4.28
C LEU A 279 -13.28 14.59 -5.68
N GLU A 280 -12.11 15.21 -5.78
CA GLU A 280 -11.46 15.53 -7.07
C GLU A 280 -11.08 14.25 -7.82
N PHE A 281 -10.54 13.24 -7.12
CA PHE A 281 -10.28 11.92 -7.68
C PHE A 281 -11.57 11.23 -8.17
N GLU A 282 -12.66 11.28 -7.39
CA GLU A 282 -13.96 10.73 -7.81
C GLU A 282 -14.55 11.44 -9.03
N HIS A 283 -14.40 12.77 -9.10
CA HIS A 283 -14.86 13.58 -10.23
C HIS A 283 -14.09 13.26 -11.52
N GLN A 284 -12.76 13.11 -11.43
CA GLN A 284 -11.94 12.66 -12.57
C GLN A 284 -12.32 11.24 -13.01
N ARG A 285 -12.65 10.36 -12.07
CA ARG A 285 -13.11 9.00 -12.35
C ARG A 285 -14.43 8.98 -13.12
N LYS A 286 -15.41 9.82 -12.73
CA LYS A 286 -16.70 9.96 -13.45
C LYS A 286 -16.55 10.62 -14.82
N ALA A 287 -15.58 11.53 -14.99
CA ALA A 287 -15.33 12.20 -16.27
C ALA A 287 -14.68 11.28 -17.33
N GLN A 288 -14.06 10.16 -16.92
CA GLN A 288 -13.45 9.18 -17.81
C GLN A 288 -14.37 7.99 -18.16
N GLU A 289 -15.62 7.95 -17.66
CA GLU A 289 -16.62 6.98 -18.09
C GLU A 289 -17.10 7.33 -19.52
N PRO A 290 -16.91 6.46 -20.53
CA PRO A 290 -17.44 6.72 -21.86
C PRO A 290 -18.97 6.67 -21.83
N ASP A 291 -19.59 7.71 -22.39
CA ASP A 291 -21.05 7.89 -22.46
C ASP A 291 -21.74 6.71 -23.15
N ARG A 292 -22.24 5.75 -22.36
CA ARG A 292 -23.04 4.60 -22.84
C ARG A 292 -24.48 4.98 -23.17
N ARG A 293 -24.70 6.15 -23.79
CA ARG A 293 -26.02 6.58 -24.30
C ARG A 293 -25.97 7.05 -25.76
N SER A 294 -25.34 6.28 -26.63
CA SER A 294 -25.62 6.39 -28.07
C SER A 294 -25.10 5.16 -28.82
N SER A 295 -25.91 4.11 -28.87
CA SER A 295 -25.79 3.09 -29.92
C SER A 295 -27.19 2.79 -30.44
N PRO A 296 -27.45 2.95 -31.76
CA PRO A 296 -28.75 2.67 -32.33
C PRO A 296 -29.00 1.16 -32.28
N GLY A 297 -30.17 0.77 -31.77
CA GLY A 297 -30.59 -0.63 -31.66
C GLY A 297 -30.58 -1.35 -33.02
N PRO A 298 -30.35 -2.68 -33.03
CA PRO A 298 -30.21 -3.44 -34.26
C PRO A 298 -31.52 -3.43 -35.07
N GLN A 299 -31.45 -2.91 -36.30
CA GLN A 299 -32.52 -3.07 -37.29
C GLN A 299 -32.70 -4.57 -37.58
N LYS A 300 -33.90 -5.07 -37.28
CA LYS A 300 -34.33 -6.42 -37.64
C LYS A 300 -34.38 -6.55 -39.16
N ALA A 301 -33.52 -7.39 -39.73
CA ALA A 301 -33.66 -7.87 -41.09
C ALA A 301 -34.95 -8.70 -41.21
N ARG A 302 -35.93 -8.20 -41.97
CA ARG A 302 -37.07 -8.98 -42.43
C ARG A 302 -36.63 -9.80 -43.64
N ALA A 303 -36.67 -11.13 -43.50
CA ALA A 303 -36.73 -12.04 -44.62
C ALA A 303 -38.10 -11.89 -45.32
N GLY A 304 -38.10 -11.83 -46.66
CA GLY A 304 -39.32 -11.73 -47.45
C GLY A 304 -39.09 -11.74 -48.95
N HIS A 305 -39.09 -12.95 -49.51
CA HIS A 305 -39.36 -13.37 -50.90
C HIS A 305 -38.26 -13.16 -51.94
#